data_AF-A0A355PGI4-F1
#
_entry.id   AF-A0A355PGI4-F1
#
_cell.length_a   1.000
_cell.length_b   1.000
_cell.length_c   1.000
_cell.angle_alpha   90.00
_cell.angle_beta   90.00
_cell.angle_gamma   90.00
#
_symmetry.space_group_name_H-M   'P 1'
#
loop_
_entity.id
_entity.type
_entity.pdbx_description
1 polymer ?
#
loop_
_entity_poly.entity_id
_entity_poly.type
_entity_poly.pdbx_seq_one_letter_code
_entity_poly.pdbx_strand_id
1 'polypeptide(L)'
;MVYDVVVIGAGAAGLMCAAQAGYAGRRVLVVDHANKAGKKILMSGGGRCNFTNLDTAPGHFYSENPYFCISALKRYRPEHFVSLVETHGVEYVEKAPGQLFCADSAKEIVRVLLTECEWAGAEIKLSTSVSRLERQGEGMRLTTSLGTIDAGVVVVATGGLSIPTMGATGFGYDIARQFGLEVLPTRPGLVPFTLSDSWKERAAGLSGVSVPTAVSCKEKRFVEPMLFTHRGLSGPSMLQISSVWEPG
;
A
#
# COMPACT_ATOMS: atom_id res chain seq x y z
N MET A 1 -1.10 -24.11 16.18
CA MET A 1 -0.99 -22.90 17.04
C MET A 1 -2.34 -22.19 17.05
N VAL A 2 -2.69 -21.42 18.10
CA VAL A 2 -4.00 -20.75 18.21
C VAL A 2 -3.81 -19.26 18.51
N TYR A 3 -4.49 -18.40 17.74
CA TYR A 3 -4.48 -16.94 17.87
C TYR A 3 -5.90 -16.37 17.81
N ASP A 4 -6.11 -15.19 18.40
CA ASP A 4 -7.38 -14.50 18.27
C ASP A 4 -7.51 -13.87 16.88
N VAL A 5 -6.41 -13.28 16.40
CA VAL A 5 -6.34 -12.59 15.11
C VAL A 5 -5.09 -13.03 14.36
N VAL A 6 -5.27 -13.45 13.11
CA VAL A 6 -4.16 -13.64 12.16
C VAL A 6 -4.26 -12.63 11.03
N VAL A 7 -3.20 -11.84 10.84
CA VAL A 7 -3.07 -10.88 9.74
C VAL A 7 -2.15 -11.46 8.67
N ILE A 8 -2.65 -11.54 7.42
CA ILE A 8 -1.87 -12.03 6.28
C ILE A 8 -1.31 -10.82 5.52
N GLY A 9 -0.01 -10.61 5.61
CA GLY A 9 0.75 -9.52 4.98
C GLY A 9 1.30 -8.51 6.00
N ALA A 10 2.63 -8.41 6.08
CA ALA A 10 3.37 -7.46 6.92
C ALA A 10 3.67 -6.16 6.16
N GLY A 11 2.65 -5.62 5.47
CA GLY A 11 2.67 -4.30 4.83
C GLY A 11 2.14 -3.20 5.75
N ALA A 12 1.94 -1.99 5.21
CA ALA A 12 1.45 -0.84 5.99
C ALA A 12 0.11 -1.13 6.72
N ALA A 13 -0.89 -1.61 5.98
CA ALA A 13 -2.20 -1.94 6.54
C ALA A 13 -2.13 -3.09 7.57
N GLY A 14 -1.34 -4.13 7.27
CA GLY A 14 -1.26 -5.31 8.11
C GLY A 14 -0.55 -5.04 9.44
N LEU A 15 0.58 -4.32 9.42
CA LEU A 15 1.30 -3.94 10.63
C LEU A 15 0.48 -2.98 11.51
N MET A 16 -0.16 -1.97 10.90
CA MET A 16 -1.07 -1.08 11.63
C MET A 16 -2.22 -1.87 12.27
N CYS A 17 -2.87 -2.75 11.51
CA CYS A 17 -3.96 -3.59 12.03
C CYS A 17 -3.49 -4.48 13.19
N ALA A 18 -2.30 -5.07 13.08
CA ALA A 18 -1.76 -5.97 14.09
C ALA A 18 -1.47 -5.24 15.40
N ALA A 19 -0.82 -4.08 15.34
CA ALA A 19 -0.57 -3.24 16.51
C ALA A 19 -1.87 -2.85 17.20
N GLN A 20 -2.85 -2.34 16.44
CA GLN A 20 -4.14 -1.93 17.01
C GLN A 20 -4.93 -3.09 17.63
N ALA A 21 -4.88 -4.28 17.01
CA ALA A 21 -5.51 -5.47 17.59
C ALA A 21 -4.80 -5.94 18.87
N GLY A 22 -3.46 -5.86 18.91
CA GLY A 22 -2.69 -6.19 20.11
C GLY A 22 -2.97 -5.22 21.27
N TYR A 23 -3.04 -3.90 21.00
CA TYR A 23 -3.45 -2.91 22.00
C TYR A 23 -4.89 -3.11 22.50
N ALA A 24 -5.75 -3.74 21.70
CA ALA A 24 -7.08 -4.17 22.12
C ALA A 24 -7.08 -5.48 22.94
N GLY A 25 -5.91 -5.98 23.35
CA GLY A 25 -5.73 -7.16 24.19
C GLY A 25 -5.88 -8.49 23.44
N ARG A 26 -5.77 -8.50 22.10
CA ARG A 26 -5.86 -9.72 21.29
C ARG A 26 -4.50 -10.39 21.16
N ARG A 27 -4.49 -11.72 21.13
CA ARG A 27 -3.30 -12.48 20.73
C ARG A 27 -3.20 -12.47 19.20
N VAL A 28 -2.26 -11.68 18.68
CA VAL A 28 -2.13 -11.43 17.24
C VAL A 28 -0.90 -12.12 16.65
N LEU A 29 -1.08 -12.70 15.46
CA LEU A 29 0.01 -13.15 14.60
C LEU A 29 -0.07 -12.48 13.23
N VAL A 30 1.04 -11.91 12.77
CA VAL A 30 1.24 -11.48 11.38
C VAL A 30 2.07 -12.52 10.65
N VAL A 31 1.58 -12.99 9.50
CA VAL A 31 2.34 -13.85 8.59
C VAL A 31 2.62 -13.15 7.28
N ASP A 32 3.84 -13.25 6.78
CA ASP A 32 4.21 -12.77 5.45
C ASP A 32 5.17 -13.74 4.76
N HIS A 33 4.96 -14.00 3.48
CA HIS A 33 5.82 -14.86 2.66
C HIS A 33 7.17 -14.20 2.34
N ALA A 34 7.25 -12.87 2.39
CA ALA A 34 8.48 -12.13 2.18
C ALA A 34 9.43 -12.30 3.39
N ASN A 35 10.72 -12.25 3.11
CA ASN A 35 11.78 -12.30 4.13
C ASN A 35 11.96 -10.98 4.92
N LYS A 36 11.19 -9.94 4.60
CA LYS A 36 11.26 -8.64 5.27
C LYS A 36 9.89 -7.96 5.26
N ALA A 37 9.49 -7.40 6.39
CA ALA A 37 8.30 -6.57 6.50
C ALA A 37 8.45 -5.24 5.75
N GLY A 38 7.33 -4.64 5.33
CA GLY A 38 7.28 -3.28 4.82
C GLY A 38 8.05 -3.04 3.51
N LYS A 39 8.32 -4.06 2.69
CA LYS A 39 9.10 -3.91 1.45
C LYS A 39 8.63 -2.78 0.53
N LYS A 40 7.31 -2.61 0.36
CA LYS A 40 6.75 -1.48 -0.42
C LYS A 40 6.92 -0.13 0.27
N ILE A 41 6.88 -0.08 1.61
CA ILE A 41 7.15 1.15 2.38
C ILE A 41 8.60 1.59 2.08
N LEU A 42 9.56 0.65 2.17
CA LEU A 42 10.98 0.91 1.97
C LEU A 42 11.33 1.52 0.60
N MET A 43 10.57 1.23 -0.45
CA MET A 43 10.81 1.78 -1.79
C MET A 43 9.94 3.01 -2.11
N SER A 44 8.92 3.28 -1.31
CA SER A 44 7.98 4.38 -1.55
C SER A 44 8.66 5.75 -1.41
N GLY A 45 8.15 6.75 -2.11
CA GLY A 45 8.66 8.12 -2.03
C GLY A 45 10.16 8.26 -2.35
N GLY A 46 10.70 7.41 -3.23
CA GLY A 46 12.14 7.40 -3.54
C GLY A 46 13.02 6.92 -2.37
N GLY A 47 12.48 6.06 -1.50
CA GLY A 47 13.20 5.55 -0.33
C GLY A 47 13.06 6.40 0.93
N ARG A 48 12.30 7.51 0.87
CA ARG A 48 11.99 8.37 2.02
C ARG A 48 10.56 8.21 2.55
N CYS A 49 9.73 7.40 1.89
CA CYS A 49 8.31 7.18 2.22
C CYS A 49 7.47 8.46 2.26
N ASN A 50 6.66 8.70 1.21
CA ASN A 50 5.56 9.66 1.29
C ASN A 50 4.45 9.04 2.14
N PHE A 51 4.50 9.24 3.45
CA PHE A 51 3.74 8.43 4.39
C PHE A 51 2.29 8.89 4.60
N THR A 52 1.98 10.14 4.28
CA THR A 52 0.61 10.65 4.31
C THR A 52 0.45 11.93 3.47
N ASN A 53 -0.80 12.35 3.27
CA ASN A 53 -1.13 13.68 2.77
C ASN A 53 -2.11 14.39 3.73
N LEU A 54 -1.81 15.62 4.17
CA LEU A 54 -2.67 16.40 5.07
C LEU A 54 -4.03 16.75 4.46
N ASP A 55 -4.14 16.85 3.13
CA ASP A 55 -5.39 17.09 2.40
C ASP A 55 -6.12 15.78 2.05
N THR A 56 -5.93 14.71 2.83
CA THR A 56 -6.60 13.43 2.57
C THR A 56 -8.11 13.59 2.70
N ALA A 57 -8.83 13.33 1.60
CA ALA A 57 -10.29 13.43 1.52
C ALA A 57 -10.84 12.30 0.63
N PRO A 58 -12.14 11.93 0.75
CA PRO A 58 -12.74 10.88 -0.07
C PRO A 58 -12.56 11.08 -1.58
N GLY A 59 -12.57 12.34 -2.05
CA GLY A 59 -12.35 12.70 -3.46
C GLY A 59 -10.97 12.36 -4.02
N HIS A 60 -10.01 11.97 -3.17
CA HIS A 60 -8.65 11.56 -3.55
C HIS A 60 -8.52 10.04 -3.76
N PHE A 61 -9.62 9.28 -3.69
CA PHE A 61 -9.63 7.83 -3.89
C PHE A 61 -10.59 7.43 -5.02
N TYR A 62 -10.18 6.45 -5.84
CA TYR A 62 -11.05 5.86 -6.85
C TYR A 62 -11.76 4.62 -6.28
N SER A 63 -13.08 4.58 -6.40
CA SER A 63 -13.91 3.43 -6.02
C SER A 63 -15.25 3.48 -6.76
N GLU A 64 -15.79 2.33 -7.14
CA GLU A 64 -17.19 2.20 -7.61
C GLU A 64 -18.19 2.59 -6.50
N ASN A 65 -17.78 2.48 -5.22
CA ASN A 65 -18.51 3.05 -4.10
C ASN A 65 -17.73 4.24 -3.52
N PRO A 66 -17.98 5.48 -3.98
CA PRO A 66 -17.23 6.66 -3.55
C PRO A 66 -17.36 6.96 -2.05
N TYR A 67 -18.38 6.42 -1.37
CA TYR A 67 -18.63 6.65 0.05
C TYR A 67 -17.92 5.64 0.97
N PHE A 68 -17.38 4.55 0.42
CA PHE A 68 -16.84 3.43 1.20
C PHE A 68 -15.73 3.85 2.17
N CYS A 69 -14.81 4.73 1.74
CA CYS A 69 -13.66 5.13 2.54
C CYS A 69 -13.99 6.18 3.63
N ILE A 70 -15.16 6.85 3.55
CA ILE A 70 -15.50 7.99 4.42
C ILE A 70 -15.40 7.63 5.90
N SER A 71 -15.96 6.48 6.27
CA SER A 71 -15.97 6.04 7.67
C SER A 71 -14.57 5.80 8.22
N ALA A 72 -13.67 5.22 7.41
CA ALA A 72 -12.30 4.95 7.83
C ALA A 72 -11.49 6.26 7.95
N LEU A 73 -11.56 7.13 6.94
CA LEU A 73 -10.84 8.40 6.90
C LEU A 73 -11.26 9.37 8.01
N LYS A 74 -12.54 9.32 8.46
CA LYS A 74 -13.00 10.15 9.59
C LYS A 74 -12.46 9.68 10.94
N ARG A 75 -12.23 8.36 11.12
CA ARG A 75 -11.79 7.79 12.40
C ARG A 75 -10.27 7.81 12.55
N TYR A 76 -9.55 7.67 11.43
CA TYR A 76 -8.09 7.74 11.42
C TYR A 76 -7.63 8.75 10.37
N ARG A 77 -7.36 9.97 10.82
CA ARG A 77 -6.99 11.12 9.99
C ARG A 77 -5.46 11.18 9.80
N PRO A 78 -4.94 11.89 8.78
CA PRO A 78 -3.50 12.08 8.57
C PRO A 78 -2.75 12.50 9.84
N GLU A 79 -3.34 13.40 10.64
CA GLU A 79 -2.76 13.94 11.85
C GLU A 79 -2.58 12.88 12.95
N HIS A 80 -3.43 11.85 12.98
CA HIS A 80 -3.23 10.74 13.91
C HIS A 80 -1.97 9.93 13.55
N PHE A 81 -1.69 9.75 12.26
CA PHE A 81 -0.47 9.08 11.83
C PHE A 81 0.76 9.97 12.02
N VAL A 82 0.64 11.29 11.77
CA VAL A 82 1.71 12.25 12.05
C VAL A 82 2.07 12.24 13.53
N SER A 83 1.08 12.28 14.42
CA SER A 83 1.29 12.21 15.87
C SER A 83 1.99 10.92 16.29
N LEU A 84 1.67 9.79 15.65
CA LEU A 84 2.39 8.52 15.86
C LEU A 84 3.86 8.63 15.43
N VAL A 85 4.13 9.18 14.25
CA VAL A 85 5.50 9.40 13.74
C VAL A 85 6.31 10.31 14.67
N GLU A 86 5.69 11.39 15.17
CA GLU A 86 6.30 12.34 16.13
C GLU A 86 6.57 11.69 17.48
N THR A 87 5.66 10.85 17.98
CA THR A 87 5.83 10.10 19.24
C THR A 87 7.05 9.18 19.20
N HIS A 88 7.38 8.65 18.02
CA HIS A 88 8.57 7.84 17.78
C HIS A 88 9.82 8.67 17.46
N GLY A 89 9.73 10.00 17.50
CA GLY A 89 10.86 10.91 17.26
C GLY A 89 11.40 10.88 15.83
N VAL A 90 10.56 10.56 14.85
CA VAL A 90 10.96 10.52 13.43
C VAL A 90 10.79 11.90 12.81
N GLU A 91 11.86 12.45 12.25
CA GLU A 91 11.82 13.72 11.54
C GLU A 91 11.19 13.56 10.14
N TYR A 92 10.42 14.56 9.73
CA TYR A 92 9.76 14.57 8.43
C TYR A 92 9.75 15.96 7.79
N VAL A 93 9.58 15.98 6.47
CA VAL A 93 9.55 17.19 5.64
C VAL A 93 8.33 17.19 4.73
N GLU A 94 7.76 18.36 4.50
CA GLU A 94 6.74 18.58 3.49
C GLU A 94 7.42 18.89 2.14
N LYS A 95 7.17 18.06 1.12
CA LYS A 95 7.81 18.23 -0.21
C LYS A 95 6.98 19.07 -1.18
N ALA A 96 5.67 18.97 -1.05
CA ALA A 96 4.66 19.69 -1.81
C ALA A 96 3.42 19.81 -0.89
N PRO A 97 2.47 20.73 -1.15
CA PRO A 97 1.33 20.95 -0.27
C PRO A 97 0.67 19.64 0.19
N GLY A 98 0.72 19.41 1.50
CA GLY A 98 0.20 18.25 2.21
C GLY A 98 1.06 17.00 2.19
N GLN A 99 2.03 16.83 1.27
CA GLN A 99 2.81 15.58 1.12
C GLN A 99 3.96 15.48 2.13
N LEU A 100 3.83 14.57 3.09
CA LEU A 100 4.83 14.38 4.15
C LEU A 100 5.73 13.17 3.87
N PHE A 101 7.04 13.40 3.94
CA PHE A 101 8.09 12.39 3.74
C PHE A 101 8.98 12.31 4.97
N CYS A 102 9.54 11.13 5.29
CA CYS A 102 10.66 11.09 6.24
C CYS A 102 11.80 11.99 5.74
N ALA A 103 12.48 12.65 6.67
CA ALA A 103 13.65 13.47 6.35
C ALA A 103 14.74 12.60 5.70
N ASP A 104 15.03 11.45 6.31
CA ASP A 104 16.14 10.59 5.92
C ASP A 104 15.69 9.32 5.19
N SER A 105 14.87 8.46 5.82
CA SER A 105 14.62 7.12 5.29
C SER A 105 13.25 6.53 5.60
N ALA A 106 12.67 5.86 4.60
CA ALA A 106 11.48 5.03 4.73
C ALA A 106 11.64 3.88 5.76
N LYS A 107 12.88 3.52 6.11
CA LYS A 107 13.15 2.56 7.19
C LYS A 107 12.57 3.00 8.52
N GLU A 108 12.44 4.32 8.73
CA GLU A 108 11.91 4.88 9.97
C GLU A 108 10.43 4.53 10.14
N ILE A 109 9.60 4.66 9.10
CA ILE A 109 8.19 4.24 9.15
C ILE A 109 8.06 2.74 9.39
N VAL A 110 8.92 1.92 8.77
CA VAL A 110 8.92 0.47 9.03
C VAL A 110 9.28 0.19 10.48
N ARG A 111 10.27 0.90 11.05
CA ARG A 111 10.63 0.79 12.46
C ARG A 111 9.47 1.18 13.37
N VAL A 112 8.82 2.32 13.12
CA VAL A 112 7.62 2.77 13.87
C VAL A 112 6.58 1.65 13.93
N LEU A 113 6.18 1.11 12.78
CA LEU A 113 5.15 0.07 12.72
C LEU A 113 5.56 -1.25 13.39
N LEU A 114 6.83 -1.63 13.29
CA LEU A 114 7.34 -2.85 13.95
C LEU A 114 7.42 -2.67 15.47
N THR A 115 7.87 -1.49 15.94
CA THR A 115 7.91 -1.16 17.36
C THR A 115 6.50 -1.12 17.96
N GLU A 116 5.52 -0.56 17.26
CA GLU A 116 4.11 -0.62 17.70
C GLU A 116 3.59 -2.06 17.78
N CYS A 117 3.94 -2.92 16.83
CA CYS A 117 3.59 -4.35 16.92
C CYS A 117 4.25 -5.03 18.13
N GLU A 118 5.53 -4.75 18.37
CA GLU A 118 6.28 -5.29 19.51
C GLU A 118 5.67 -4.85 20.85
N TRP A 119 5.41 -3.55 21.02
CA TRP A 119 4.79 -2.99 22.22
C TRP A 119 3.37 -3.52 22.45
N ALA A 120 2.62 -3.76 21.37
CA ALA A 120 1.29 -4.36 21.42
C ALA A 120 1.32 -5.89 21.66
N GLY A 121 2.50 -6.52 21.69
CA GLY A 121 2.65 -7.97 21.84
C GLY A 121 2.25 -8.80 20.62
N ALA A 122 2.18 -8.18 19.43
CA ALA A 122 1.86 -8.87 18.19
C ALA A 122 3.09 -9.65 17.67
N GLU A 123 2.91 -10.96 17.41
CA GLU A 123 3.96 -11.80 16.85
C GLU A 123 4.06 -11.61 15.33
N ILE A 124 5.27 -11.56 14.78
CA ILE A 124 5.49 -11.47 13.33
C ILE A 124 6.33 -12.66 12.85
N LYS A 125 5.80 -13.40 11.86
CA LYS A 125 6.49 -14.52 11.21
C LYS A 125 6.62 -14.25 9.72
N LEU A 126 7.85 -13.90 9.33
CA LEU A 126 8.25 -13.69 7.94
C LEU A 126 8.61 -15.02 7.27
N SER A 127 8.87 -15.00 5.96
CA SER A 127 9.16 -16.20 5.15
C SER A 127 8.13 -17.33 5.35
N THR A 128 6.88 -16.96 5.61
CA THR A 128 5.79 -17.88 5.94
C THR A 128 4.70 -17.77 4.89
N SER A 129 4.59 -18.79 4.04
CA SER A 129 3.53 -18.85 3.02
C SER A 129 2.25 -19.42 3.62
N VAL A 130 1.11 -18.85 3.22
CA VAL A 130 -0.22 -19.41 3.48
C VAL A 130 -0.68 -20.10 2.20
N SER A 131 -0.99 -21.39 2.27
CA SER A 131 -1.42 -22.17 1.09
C SER A 131 -2.93 -22.44 1.08
N ARG A 132 -3.58 -22.44 2.25
CA ARG A 132 -5.02 -22.69 2.38
C ARG A 132 -5.60 -21.90 3.55
N LEU A 133 -6.81 -21.39 3.38
CA LEU A 133 -7.59 -20.72 4.41
C LEU A 133 -9.00 -21.32 4.40
N GLU A 134 -9.49 -21.82 5.53
CA GLU A 134 -10.78 -22.51 5.61
C GLU A 134 -11.58 -22.05 6.81
N ARG A 135 -12.91 -22.17 6.74
CA ARG A 135 -13.76 -21.99 7.93
C ARG A 135 -13.62 -23.20 8.85
N GLN A 136 -13.62 -22.95 10.14
CA GLN A 136 -13.66 -23.98 11.17
C GLN A 136 -14.58 -23.56 12.32
N GLY A 137 -15.83 -24.00 12.25
CA GLY A 137 -16.88 -23.50 13.15
C GLY A 137 -17.04 -21.99 13.00
N GLU A 138 -16.95 -21.28 14.13
CA GLU A 138 -16.98 -19.81 14.19
C GLU A 138 -15.65 -19.14 13.84
N GLY A 139 -14.57 -19.92 13.68
CA GLY A 139 -13.23 -19.41 13.38
C GLY A 139 -12.73 -19.81 11.99
N MET A 140 -11.41 -19.67 11.83
CA MET A 140 -10.69 -19.95 10.60
C MET A 140 -9.47 -20.84 10.87
N ARG A 141 -9.09 -21.63 9.87
CA ARG A 141 -7.86 -22.43 9.87
C ARG A 141 -6.99 -22.08 8.68
N LEU A 142 -5.72 -21.82 8.94
CA LEU A 142 -4.69 -21.55 7.95
C LEU A 142 -3.75 -22.74 7.86
N THR A 143 -3.51 -23.23 6.65
CA THR A 143 -2.35 -24.09 6.36
C THR A 143 -1.20 -23.22 5.91
N THR A 144 -0.08 -23.29 6.63
CA THR A 144 1.11 -22.48 6.35
C THR A 144 2.37 -23.33 6.28
N SER A 145 3.47 -22.74 5.81
CA SER A 145 4.79 -23.39 5.87
C SER A 145 5.30 -23.64 7.30
N LEU A 146 4.70 -23.01 8.32
CA LEU A 146 4.97 -23.27 9.74
C LEU A 146 4.02 -24.34 10.34
N GLY A 147 3.18 -24.95 9.51
CA GLY A 147 2.11 -25.85 9.93
C GLY A 147 0.77 -25.14 10.10
N THR A 148 -0.14 -25.79 10.82
CA THR A 148 -1.53 -25.32 10.97
C THR A 148 -1.67 -24.26 12.06
N ILE A 149 -2.38 -23.18 11.71
CA ILE A 149 -2.72 -22.09 12.61
C ILE A 149 -4.24 -21.95 12.65
N ASP A 150 -4.83 -22.05 13.83
CA ASP A 150 -6.23 -21.76 14.07
C ASP A 150 -6.37 -20.31 14.56
N ALA A 151 -7.36 -19.60 14.02
CA ALA A 151 -7.58 -18.19 14.26
C ALA A 151 -9.06 -17.90 14.53
N GLY A 152 -9.38 -17.03 15.49
CA GLY A 152 -10.75 -16.52 15.63
C GLY A 152 -11.15 -15.67 14.42
N VAL A 153 -10.28 -14.70 14.07
CA VAL A 153 -10.47 -13.79 12.93
C VAL A 153 -9.23 -13.80 12.05
N VAL A 154 -9.43 -13.66 10.73
CA VAL A 154 -8.37 -13.49 9.75
C VAL A 154 -8.54 -12.16 9.03
N VAL A 155 -7.46 -11.38 8.97
CA VAL A 155 -7.40 -10.11 8.23
C VAL A 155 -6.49 -10.29 7.01
N VAL A 156 -7.03 -10.03 5.82
CA VAL A 156 -6.28 -10.11 4.55
C VAL A 156 -5.71 -8.73 4.22
N ALA A 157 -4.39 -8.57 4.36
CA ALA A 157 -3.65 -7.33 4.14
C ALA A 157 -2.51 -7.50 3.11
N THR A 158 -2.73 -8.32 2.08
CA THR A 158 -1.72 -8.78 1.12
C THR A 158 -1.34 -7.77 0.05
N GLY A 159 -2.02 -6.61 0.00
CA GLY A 159 -1.84 -5.60 -1.03
C GLY A 159 -2.38 -6.01 -2.41
N GLY A 160 -1.97 -5.29 -3.45
CA GLY A 160 -2.34 -5.55 -4.84
C GLY A 160 -1.15 -5.97 -5.73
N LEU A 161 -1.40 -6.10 -7.03
CA LEU A 161 -0.53 -6.76 -8.02
C LEU A 161 0.75 -6.00 -8.42
N SER A 162 0.91 -4.74 -7.99
CA SER A 162 2.03 -3.91 -8.44
C SER A 162 3.39 -4.38 -7.89
N ILE A 163 4.42 -4.36 -8.73
CA ILE A 163 5.81 -4.71 -8.39
C ILE A 163 5.94 -6.18 -7.88
N PRO A 164 5.70 -7.19 -8.74
CA PRO A 164 5.74 -8.61 -8.35
C PRO A 164 7.09 -9.05 -7.77
N THR A 165 8.19 -8.46 -8.24
CA THR A 165 9.55 -8.72 -7.73
C THR A 165 9.72 -8.43 -6.23
N MET A 166 8.79 -7.67 -5.63
CA MET A 166 8.78 -7.34 -4.20
C MET A 166 7.83 -8.23 -3.38
N GLY A 167 7.29 -9.30 -3.98
CA GLY A 167 6.35 -10.22 -3.33
C GLY A 167 4.89 -9.86 -3.52
N ALA A 168 4.56 -8.96 -4.45
CA ALA A 168 3.15 -8.71 -4.78
C ALA A 168 2.56 -9.91 -5.54
N THR A 169 1.44 -10.43 -5.04
CA THR A 169 0.73 -11.58 -5.62
C THR A 169 -0.78 -11.32 -5.67
N GLY A 170 -1.52 -12.19 -6.35
CA GLY A 170 -2.98 -12.15 -6.40
C GLY A 170 -3.69 -12.74 -5.18
N PHE A 171 -2.96 -13.15 -4.15
CA PHE A 171 -3.47 -14.05 -3.11
C PHE A 171 -4.72 -13.51 -2.38
N GLY A 172 -4.78 -12.21 -2.08
CA GLY A 172 -5.96 -11.61 -1.45
C GLY A 172 -7.21 -11.66 -2.33
N TYR A 173 -7.05 -11.53 -3.65
CA TYR A 173 -8.15 -11.68 -4.60
C TYR A 173 -8.62 -13.13 -4.70
N ASP A 174 -7.69 -14.07 -4.64
CA ASP A 174 -8.01 -15.50 -4.67
C ASP A 174 -8.79 -15.91 -3.42
N ILE A 175 -8.39 -15.42 -2.24
CA ILE A 175 -9.15 -15.58 -1.00
C ILE A 175 -10.55 -14.97 -1.13
N ALA A 176 -10.67 -13.73 -1.64
CA ALA A 176 -11.95 -13.08 -1.80
C ALA A 176 -12.92 -13.94 -2.66
N ARG A 177 -12.46 -14.44 -3.81
CA ARG A 177 -13.23 -15.34 -4.67
C ARG A 177 -13.58 -16.65 -3.98
N GLN A 178 -12.64 -17.22 -3.22
CA GLN A 178 -12.87 -18.46 -2.46
C GLN A 178 -14.06 -18.30 -1.49
N PHE A 179 -14.25 -17.12 -0.90
CA PHE A 179 -15.37 -16.82 0.00
C PHE A 179 -16.58 -16.18 -0.69
N GLY A 180 -16.65 -16.25 -2.02
CA GLY A 180 -17.80 -15.78 -2.81
C GLY A 180 -17.92 -14.25 -2.92
N LEU A 181 -16.85 -13.51 -2.63
CA LEU A 181 -16.83 -12.06 -2.83
C LEU A 181 -16.51 -11.73 -4.28
N GLU A 182 -17.19 -10.73 -4.82
CA GLU A 182 -16.89 -10.18 -6.14
C GLU A 182 -15.54 -9.45 -6.11
N VAL A 183 -14.70 -9.76 -7.10
CA VAL A 183 -13.44 -9.05 -7.34
C VAL A 183 -13.56 -8.29 -8.64
N LEU A 184 -13.59 -6.96 -8.55
CA LEU A 184 -13.65 -6.07 -9.70
C LEU A 184 -12.40 -6.20 -10.59
N PRO A 185 -12.50 -5.89 -11.90
CA PRO A 185 -11.35 -5.89 -12.80
C PRO A 185 -10.20 -5.00 -12.29
N THR A 186 -8.99 -5.56 -12.25
CA THR A 186 -7.79 -4.83 -11.81
C THR A 186 -7.01 -4.29 -13.01
N ARG A 187 -6.52 -3.06 -12.92
CA ARG A 187 -5.61 -2.48 -13.91
C ARG A 187 -4.48 -1.70 -13.23
N PRO A 188 -3.34 -1.50 -13.90
CA PRO A 188 -2.28 -0.66 -13.37
C PRO A 188 -2.75 0.80 -13.21
N GLY A 189 -2.52 1.38 -12.03
CA GLY A 189 -2.71 2.81 -11.75
C GLY A 189 -1.42 3.43 -11.25
N LEU A 190 -1.28 4.75 -11.40
CA LEU A 190 -0.04 5.48 -11.13
C LEU A 190 1.18 4.91 -11.88
N VAL A 191 1.01 4.68 -13.18
CA VAL A 191 2.04 4.10 -14.05
C VAL A 191 2.50 5.09 -15.14
N PRO A 192 3.78 5.03 -15.56
CA PRO A 192 4.26 5.84 -16.67
C PRO A 192 3.65 5.39 -18.00
N PHE A 193 3.66 6.29 -18.97
CA PHE A 193 3.18 6.05 -20.33
C PHE A 193 4.36 5.64 -21.22
N THR A 194 4.21 4.55 -21.95
CA THR A 194 5.15 4.14 -22.99
C THR A 194 4.73 4.75 -24.32
N LEU A 195 5.66 5.41 -25.02
CA LEU A 195 5.42 5.95 -26.35
C LEU A 195 5.93 4.97 -27.42
N SER A 196 5.28 4.94 -28.59
CA SER A 196 5.69 4.14 -29.75
C SER A 196 6.50 4.95 -30.76
N ASP A 197 7.20 4.24 -31.65
CA ASP A 197 7.79 4.77 -32.89
C ASP A 197 8.61 6.06 -32.70
N SER A 198 8.41 7.04 -33.60
CA SER A 198 9.10 8.32 -33.59
C SER A 198 8.93 9.12 -32.28
N TRP A 199 7.83 8.92 -31.55
CA TRP A 199 7.60 9.60 -30.27
C TRP A 199 8.50 9.06 -29.17
N LYS A 200 8.81 7.76 -29.20
CA LYS A 200 9.77 7.15 -28.26
C LYS A 200 11.16 7.74 -28.44
N GLU A 201 11.64 7.88 -29.68
CA GLU A 201 12.95 8.45 -29.97
C GLU A 201 13.05 9.92 -29.54
N ARG A 202 12.01 10.72 -29.80
CA ARG A 202 11.92 12.11 -29.34
C ARG A 202 11.94 12.21 -27.82
N ALA A 203 11.18 11.39 -27.12
CA ALA A 203 11.17 11.37 -25.66
C ALA A 203 12.51 10.91 -25.08
N ALA A 204 13.16 9.93 -25.71
CA ALA A 204 14.48 9.46 -25.30
C ALA A 204 15.54 10.57 -25.41
N GLY A 205 15.51 11.37 -26.47
CA GLY A 205 16.39 12.54 -26.62
C GLY A 205 16.17 13.63 -25.56
N LEU A 206 15.03 13.63 -24.88
CA LEU A 206 14.69 14.56 -23.79
C LEU A 206 14.74 13.90 -22.41
N SER A 207 15.24 12.67 -22.29
CA SER A 207 15.20 11.90 -21.04
C SER A 207 15.85 12.67 -19.89
N GLY A 208 15.12 12.82 -18.78
CA GLY A 208 15.55 13.60 -17.60
C GLY A 208 15.00 15.01 -17.55
N VAL A 209 14.47 15.54 -18.66
CA VAL A 209 13.80 16.86 -18.67
C VAL A 209 12.47 16.76 -17.95
N SER A 210 12.27 17.66 -16.97
CA SER A 210 11.05 17.79 -16.17
C SER A 210 10.42 19.17 -16.40
N VAL A 211 9.12 19.21 -16.70
CA VAL A 211 8.43 20.46 -17.05
C VAL A 211 7.05 20.48 -16.38
N PRO A 212 6.63 21.60 -15.76
CA PRO A 212 5.25 21.76 -15.30
C PRO A 212 4.28 21.62 -16.47
N THR A 213 3.36 20.66 -16.39
CA THR A 213 2.45 20.35 -17.49
C THR A 213 1.03 20.18 -16.96
N ALA A 214 0.08 20.81 -17.65
CA ALA A 214 -1.33 20.51 -17.47
C ALA A 214 -1.72 19.32 -18.36
N VAL A 215 -2.12 18.22 -17.75
CA VAL A 215 -2.61 17.02 -18.44
C VAL A 215 -4.09 16.83 -18.16
N SER A 216 -4.85 16.38 -19.17
CA SER A 216 -6.29 16.14 -19.03
C SER A 216 -6.73 14.87 -19.75
N CYS A 217 -7.66 14.15 -19.15
CA CYS A 217 -8.30 12.96 -19.70
C CYS A 217 -9.69 12.84 -19.07
N LYS A 218 -10.73 12.66 -19.91
CA LYS A 218 -12.13 12.76 -19.49
C LYS A 218 -12.33 14.09 -18.74
N GLU A 219 -12.97 14.09 -17.58
CA GLU A 219 -13.24 15.30 -16.76
C GLU A 219 -12.10 15.65 -15.79
N LYS A 220 -10.99 14.91 -15.80
CA LYS A 220 -9.89 15.09 -14.84
C LYS A 220 -8.75 15.87 -15.46
N ARG A 221 -8.19 16.79 -14.69
CA ARG A 221 -7.05 17.64 -15.05
C ARG A 221 -6.08 17.72 -13.88
N PHE A 222 -4.79 17.55 -14.17
CA PHE A 222 -3.70 17.70 -13.19
C PHE A 222 -2.67 18.68 -13.72
N VAL A 223 -2.17 19.57 -12.85
CA VAL A 223 -1.13 20.55 -13.18
C VAL A 223 0.07 20.27 -12.28
N GLU A 224 0.97 19.45 -12.79
CA GLU A 224 2.10 18.90 -12.04
C GLU A 224 3.29 18.66 -13.00
N PRO A 225 4.52 18.47 -12.50
CA PRO A 225 5.65 18.15 -13.35
C PRO A 225 5.44 16.85 -14.15
N MET A 226 5.67 16.93 -15.46
CA MET A 226 5.85 15.78 -16.35
C MET A 226 7.34 15.53 -16.54
N LEU A 227 7.74 14.27 -16.60
CA LEU A 227 9.13 13.84 -16.80
C LEU A 227 9.25 13.07 -18.12
N PHE A 228 10.16 13.49 -19.00
CA PHE A 228 10.57 12.68 -20.14
C PHE A 228 11.51 11.55 -19.70
N THR A 229 11.31 10.37 -20.27
CA THR A 229 12.12 9.17 -19.99
C THR A 229 12.51 8.48 -21.30
N HIS A 230 13.52 7.61 -21.24
CA HIS A 230 13.93 6.75 -22.37
C HIS A 230 12.82 5.84 -22.96
N ARG A 231 11.68 5.66 -22.27
CA ARG A 231 10.54 4.85 -22.75
C ARG A 231 9.29 5.66 -23.10
N GLY A 232 9.23 6.94 -22.70
CA GLY A 232 8.02 7.74 -22.80
C GLY A 232 7.89 8.77 -21.68
N LEU A 233 6.72 8.89 -21.09
CA LEU A 233 6.38 9.97 -20.16
C LEU A 233 6.11 9.44 -18.74
N SER A 234 6.61 10.16 -17.75
CA SER A 234 6.44 9.89 -16.32
C SER A 234 6.22 11.22 -15.57
N GLY A 235 6.48 11.24 -14.28
CA GLY A 235 6.29 12.42 -13.42
C GLY A 235 4.86 12.51 -12.87
N PRO A 236 4.64 13.26 -11.77
CA PRO A 236 3.37 13.24 -11.05
C PRO A 236 2.14 13.51 -11.93
N SER A 237 2.19 14.41 -12.91
CA SER A 237 1.05 14.65 -13.82
C SER A 237 0.66 13.39 -14.60
N MET A 238 1.63 12.72 -15.21
CA MET A 238 1.40 11.51 -16.00
C MET A 238 0.98 10.32 -15.13
N LEU A 239 1.58 10.17 -13.94
CA LEU A 239 1.19 9.11 -13.01
C LEU A 239 -0.27 9.31 -12.54
N GLN A 240 -0.66 10.52 -12.17
CA GLN A 240 -2.02 10.83 -11.75
C GLN A 240 -3.03 10.54 -12.87
N ILE A 241 -2.79 11.06 -14.08
CA ILE A 241 -3.73 10.90 -15.21
C ILE A 241 -3.79 9.45 -15.72
N SER A 242 -2.76 8.63 -15.49
CA SER A 242 -2.77 7.19 -15.84
C SER A 242 -3.93 6.44 -15.17
N SER A 243 -4.42 6.93 -14.04
CA SER A 243 -5.47 6.28 -13.26
C SER A 243 -6.87 6.48 -13.88
N VAL A 244 -7.02 7.38 -14.84
CA VAL A 244 -8.31 7.67 -15.53
C VAL A 244 -8.26 7.38 -17.02
N TRP A 245 -7.05 7.41 -17.59
CA TRP A 245 -6.78 7.01 -18.96
C TRP A 245 -6.92 5.50 -19.14
N GLU A 246 -7.38 5.09 -20.32
CA GLU A 246 -7.50 3.71 -20.77
C GLU A 246 -6.79 3.56 -22.13
N PRO A 247 -6.07 2.45 -22.37
CA PRO A 247 -5.58 2.14 -23.71
C PRO A 247 -6.74 2.01 -24.69
N GLY A 248 -6.62 2.68 -25.83
CA GLY A 248 -7.54 2.56 -26.97
C GLY A 248 -7.07 1.51 -27.97
#